data_AF-A0A438CS88-F1
#
_entry.id   AF-A0A438CS88-F1
#
_cell.length_a   1.000
_cell.length_b   1.000
_cell.length_c   1.000
_cell.angle_alpha   90.00
_cell.angle_beta   90.00
_cell.angle_gamma   90.00
#
_symmetry.space_group_name_H-M   'P 1'
#
loop_
_entity.id
_entity.type
_entity.pdbx_description
1 polymer ?
#
loop_
_entity_poly.entity_id
_entity_poly.type
_entity_poly.pdbx_seq_one_letter_code
_entity_poly.pdbx_strand_id
1 'polypeptide(L)'
;MWLKVEGFKDIVRTWWQGIEVRGSTSYRLAVKMKEIKKKLKVWNKEVFGRLETNKASALEQVDFWDQVESERNLTVEEADLKKEAKDSFKKWVLLEEAHWRQHLREIWLKEGDRNTGFFHRMASAHRRNNAMGRIKVNGEWLVEEQEVREGVVNSFQQMLSKDMVWQADIEIEIHSALMEMNGDKAPGPDGITVAFWQNAWDFTKEEIMEMFKEFHEHNSFVRSLNNTFLVLIPKKSGAEDLGDFRPISLLGGLYKLLAKVLANRLKKVIGKVVSIAQNAFLMGRQILDASLIANEVIDSWQKRKEKGLICKLDIEKAYDNINWNFLMKVLQKMGFGTKWVGWMWSCVSSAKFSILVNGVPAGFFPSTRGLHQGDPLSPYLFVMGMEILDVLIRRAVEGGYLLGCNIRGGSKTSLNISHLFFADDTIVFCEANKEQVSHLSWILFWLEAASGLRINPAKSEIIPV
;
A
#
# COMPACT_ATOMS: atom_id res chain seq x y z
N MET A 1 2.89 -2.90 -21.82
CA MET A 1 3.16 -3.36 -23.21
C MET A 1 2.34 -4.59 -23.61
N TRP A 2 2.46 -5.74 -22.93
CA TRP A 2 1.80 -7.01 -23.33
C TRP A 2 0.27 -6.91 -23.51
N LEU A 3 -0.40 -6.24 -22.59
CA LEU A 3 -1.86 -6.08 -22.59
C LEU A 3 -2.41 -5.28 -23.79
N LYS A 4 -1.55 -4.60 -24.56
CA LYS A 4 -1.95 -3.88 -25.77
C LYS A 4 -1.97 -4.77 -27.02
N VAL A 5 -1.51 -6.02 -26.92
CA VAL A 5 -1.49 -6.96 -28.05
C VAL A 5 -2.80 -7.74 -28.09
N GLU A 6 -3.47 -7.69 -29.24
CA GLU A 6 -4.69 -8.44 -29.50
C GLU A 6 -4.46 -9.95 -29.34
N GLY A 7 -5.42 -10.66 -28.73
CA GLY A 7 -5.32 -12.09 -28.45
C GLY A 7 -4.37 -12.48 -27.31
N PHE A 8 -3.60 -11.55 -26.72
CA PHE A 8 -2.68 -11.85 -25.60
C PHE A 8 -3.39 -12.53 -24.43
N LYS A 9 -4.58 -12.04 -24.07
CA LYS A 9 -5.37 -12.59 -22.96
C LYS A 9 -5.77 -14.05 -23.20
N ASP A 10 -6.17 -14.40 -24.42
CA ASP A 10 -6.58 -15.76 -24.75
C ASP A 10 -5.40 -16.72 -24.80
N ILE A 11 -4.25 -16.27 -25.33
CA ILE A 11 -3.00 -17.04 -25.31
C ILE A 11 -2.59 -17.38 -23.87
N VAL A 12 -2.61 -16.38 -22.98
CA VAL A 12 -2.29 -16.55 -21.56
C VAL A 12 -3.29 -17.48 -20.89
N ARG A 13 -4.60 -17.34 -21.18
CA ARG A 13 -5.63 -18.23 -20.64
C ARG A 13 -5.36 -19.69 -21.02
N THR A 14 -5.07 -19.97 -22.30
CA THR A 14 -4.72 -21.31 -22.78
C THR A 14 -3.49 -21.85 -22.06
N TRP A 15 -2.42 -21.05 -21.92
CA TRP A 15 -1.24 -21.47 -21.17
C TRP A 15 -1.55 -21.74 -19.70
N TRP A 16 -2.36 -20.89 -19.07
CA TRP A 16 -2.70 -21.01 -17.65
C TRP A 16 -3.49 -22.28 -17.35
N GLN A 17 -4.47 -22.60 -18.20
CA GLN A 17 -5.32 -23.78 -18.06
C GLN A 17 -4.58 -25.07 -18.42
N GLY A 18 -3.62 -25.01 -19.36
CA GLY A 18 -2.80 -26.18 -19.74
C GLY A 18 -1.68 -26.55 -18.77
N ILE A 19 -1.43 -25.75 -17.72
CA ILE A 19 -0.42 -26.07 -16.70
C ILE A 19 -1.07 -26.85 -15.55
N GLU A 20 -0.84 -28.16 -15.52
CA GLU A 20 -1.26 -29.03 -14.41
C GLU A 20 -0.15 -29.13 -13.35
N VAL A 21 -0.50 -28.79 -12.11
CA VAL A 21 0.42 -28.86 -10.96
C VAL A 21 -0.33 -29.47 -9.78
N ARG A 22 0.30 -30.43 -9.09
CA ARG A 22 -0.20 -31.00 -7.83
C ARG A 22 0.44 -30.30 -6.64
N GLY A 23 -0.29 -30.17 -5.53
CA GLY A 23 0.17 -29.53 -4.29
C GLY A 23 -0.87 -28.57 -3.73
N SER A 24 -0.50 -27.79 -2.71
CA SER A 24 -1.36 -26.73 -2.18
C SER A 24 -1.64 -25.66 -3.24
N THR A 25 -2.74 -24.92 -3.10
CA THR A 25 -3.14 -23.91 -4.10
C THR A 25 -2.08 -22.82 -4.24
N SER A 26 -1.54 -22.34 -3.13
CA SER A 26 -0.46 -21.35 -3.13
C SER A 26 0.79 -21.87 -3.87
N TYR A 27 1.14 -23.15 -3.70
CA TYR A 27 2.22 -23.80 -4.45
C TYR A 27 1.91 -23.90 -5.94
N ARG A 28 0.70 -24.33 -6.30
CA ARG A 28 0.24 -24.41 -7.70
C ARG A 28 0.36 -23.06 -8.40
N LEU A 29 -0.12 -21.99 -7.77
CA LEU A 29 0.00 -20.62 -8.29
C LEU A 29 1.46 -20.21 -8.49
N ALA A 30 2.33 -20.46 -7.52
CA ALA A 30 3.74 -20.11 -7.62
C ALA A 30 4.43 -20.84 -8.79
N VAL A 31 4.12 -22.13 -9.01
CA VAL A 31 4.66 -22.90 -10.14
C VAL A 31 4.09 -22.41 -11.47
N LYS A 32 2.78 -22.17 -11.55
CA LYS A 32 2.13 -21.62 -12.75
C LYS A 32 2.75 -20.29 -13.15
N MET A 33 2.94 -19.38 -12.21
CA MET A 33 3.61 -18.09 -12.46
C MET A 33 5.02 -18.27 -13.01
N LYS A 34 5.79 -19.23 -12.48
CA LYS A 34 7.15 -19.53 -12.97
C LYS A 34 7.13 -20.02 -14.43
N GLU A 35 6.19 -20.88 -14.79
CA GLU A 35 6.07 -21.40 -16.16
C GLU A 35 5.52 -20.34 -17.13
N ILE A 36 4.53 -19.54 -16.70
CA ILE A 36 4.01 -18.40 -17.46
C ILE A 36 5.12 -17.38 -17.72
N LYS A 37 5.95 -17.07 -16.72
CA LYS A 37 7.12 -16.19 -16.90
C LYS A 37 8.06 -16.68 -18.02
N LYS A 38 8.34 -17.99 -18.07
CA LYS A 38 9.17 -18.58 -19.13
C LYS A 38 8.51 -18.45 -20.50
N LYS A 39 7.22 -18.79 -20.61
CA LYS A 39 6.45 -18.67 -21.85
C LYS A 39 6.38 -17.22 -22.33
N LEU A 40 6.11 -16.27 -21.43
CA LEU A 40 6.12 -14.83 -21.72
C LEU A 40 7.49 -14.36 -22.20
N LYS A 41 8.60 -14.87 -21.65
CA LYS A 41 9.94 -14.52 -22.10
C LYS A 41 10.20 -14.95 -23.54
N VAL A 42 9.78 -16.17 -23.90
CA VAL A 42 9.89 -16.70 -25.27
C VAL A 42 9.00 -15.90 -26.21
N TRP A 43 7.72 -15.76 -25.87
CA TRP A 43 6.74 -14.99 -26.65
C TRP A 43 7.15 -13.53 -26.84
N ASN A 44 7.71 -12.89 -25.81
CA ASN A 44 8.18 -11.50 -25.92
C ASN A 44 9.33 -11.37 -26.92
N LYS A 45 10.22 -12.37 -27.00
CA LYS A 45 11.29 -12.40 -27.99
C LYS A 45 10.76 -12.64 -29.41
N GLU A 46 9.76 -13.52 -29.56
CA GLU A 46 9.17 -13.87 -30.86
C GLU A 46 8.28 -12.76 -31.42
N VAL A 47 7.46 -12.12 -30.58
CA VAL A 47 6.47 -11.10 -31.02
C VAL A 47 7.08 -9.71 -31.13
N PHE A 48 7.91 -9.30 -30.18
CA PHE A 48 8.44 -7.93 -30.15
C PHE A 48 9.89 -7.83 -30.62
N GLY A 49 10.67 -8.91 -30.60
CA GLY A 49 12.06 -8.90 -31.05
C GLY A 49 12.88 -7.76 -30.45
N ARG A 50 13.65 -7.07 -31.30
CA ARG A 50 14.27 -5.77 -30.97
C ARG A 50 13.34 -4.66 -31.41
N LEU A 51 12.72 -3.99 -30.44
CA LEU A 51 11.68 -2.98 -30.66
C LEU A 51 12.18 -1.80 -31.52
N GLU A 52 13.42 -1.36 -31.30
CA GLU A 52 14.09 -0.33 -32.11
C GLU A 52 14.28 -0.75 -33.56
N THR A 53 14.71 -1.99 -33.81
CA THR A 53 14.92 -2.52 -35.16
C THR A 53 13.60 -2.64 -35.92
N ASN A 54 12.55 -3.14 -35.26
CA ASN A 54 11.23 -3.28 -35.88
C ASN A 54 10.59 -1.92 -36.20
N LYS A 55 10.77 -0.92 -35.32
CA LYS A 55 10.35 0.45 -35.58
C LYS A 55 11.11 1.07 -36.76
N ALA A 56 12.43 0.89 -36.83
CA ALA A 56 13.25 1.38 -37.93
C ALA A 56 12.83 0.78 -39.27
N SER A 57 12.63 -0.55 -39.35
CA SER A 57 12.16 -1.20 -40.57
C SER A 57 10.74 -0.78 -40.97
N ALA A 58 9.85 -0.52 -40.00
CA ALA A 58 8.51 0.00 -40.30
C ALA A 58 8.55 1.44 -40.82
N LEU A 59 9.50 2.26 -40.35
CA LEU A 59 9.73 3.61 -40.85
C LEU A 59 10.27 3.59 -42.29
N GLU A 60 11.23 2.70 -42.59
CA GLU A 60 11.76 2.52 -43.95
C GLU A 60 10.65 2.16 -44.96
N GLN A 61 9.65 1.37 -44.57
CA GLN A 61 8.50 1.08 -45.43
C GLN A 61 7.59 2.28 -45.65
N VAL A 62 7.40 3.13 -44.64
CA VAL A 62 6.63 4.38 -44.79
C VAL A 62 7.37 5.33 -45.72
N ASP A 63 8.67 5.50 -45.53
CA ASP A 63 9.52 6.36 -46.36
C ASP A 63 9.56 5.89 -47.82
N PHE A 64 9.63 4.58 -48.06
CA PHE A 64 9.53 4.00 -49.40
C PHE A 64 8.22 4.41 -50.10
N TRP A 65 7.07 4.26 -49.45
CA TRP A 65 5.78 4.61 -50.04
C TRP A 65 5.53 6.12 -50.14
N ASP A 66 6.13 6.93 -49.27
CA ASP A 66 6.15 8.40 -49.40
C ASP A 66 7.01 8.81 -50.62
N GLN A 67 8.12 8.11 -50.89
CA GLN A 67 8.94 8.35 -52.08
C GLN A 67 8.23 7.95 -53.38
N VAL A 68 7.62 6.76 -53.44
CA VAL A 68 6.84 6.32 -54.62
C VAL A 68 5.69 7.29 -54.94
N GLU A 69 5.00 7.80 -53.92
CA GLU A 69 3.93 8.80 -54.09
C GLU A 69 4.46 10.16 -54.59
N SER A 70 5.67 10.53 -54.21
CA SER A 70 6.31 11.76 -54.67
C SER A 70 6.67 11.73 -56.16
N GLU A 71 6.92 10.53 -56.71
CA GLU A 71 7.27 10.31 -58.12
C GLU A 71 6.03 10.08 -59.00
N ARG A 72 4.98 9.46 -58.45
CA ARG A 72 3.73 9.18 -59.17
C ARG A 72 2.54 8.98 -58.23
N ASN A 73 1.33 9.07 -58.78
CA ASN A 73 0.13 8.68 -58.04
C ASN A 73 0.16 7.17 -57.72
N LEU A 74 -0.25 6.83 -56.50
CA LEU A 74 -0.41 5.46 -56.04
C LEU A 74 -1.66 4.82 -56.64
N THR A 75 -1.60 3.51 -56.91
CA THR A 75 -2.81 2.73 -57.17
C THR A 75 -3.59 2.52 -55.86
N VAL A 76 -4.83 2.04 -55.96
CA VAL A 76 -5.65 1.73 -54.78
C VAL A 76 -4.96 0.69 -53.88
N GLU A 77 -4.38 -0.35 -54.48
CA GLU A 77 -3.66 -1.40 -53.76
C GLU A 77 -2.40 -0.86 -53.06
N GLU A 78 -1.67 0.05 -53.70
CA GLU A 78 -0.47 0.66 -53.11
C GLU A 78 -0.81 1.66 -52.01
N ALA A 79 -1.93 2.38 -52.14
CA ALA A 79 -2.44 3.25 -51.09
C ALA A 79 -2.85 2.46 -49.84
N ASP A 80 -3.42 1.27 -50.02
CA ASP A 80 -3.74 0.35 -48.92
C ASP A 80 -2.46 -0.19 -48.25
N LEU A 81 -1.45 -0.60 -49.02
CA LEU A 81 -0.15 -1.04 -48.48
C LEU A 81 0.57 0.08 -47.72
N LYS A 82 0.50 1.32 -48.21
CA LYS A 82 1.03 2.50 -47.52
C LYS A 82 0.31 2.76 -46.20
N LYS A 83 -1.01 2.59 -46.19
CA LYS A 83 -1.82 2.71 -44.97
C LYS A 83 -1.45 1.64 -43.95
N GLU A 84 -1.28 0.39 -44.38
CA GLU A 84 -0.80 -0.71 -43.53
C GLU A 84 0.59 -0.43 -42.96
N ALA A 85 1.52 0.09 -43.76
CA ALA A 85 2.86 0.49 -43.30
C ALA A 85 2.79 1.60 -42.23
N LYS A 86 1.94 2.62 -42.44
CA LYS A 86 1.71 3.70 -41.45
C LYS A 86 1.08 3.19 -40.17
N ASP A 87 0.10 2.30 -40.26
CA ASP A 87 -0.54 1.67 -39.09
C ASP A 87 0.45 0.76 -38.32
N SER A 88 1.30 0.03 -39.04
CA SER A 88 2.40 -0.78 -38.47
C SER A 88 3.43 0.10 -37.74
N PHE A 89 3.89 1.19 -38.36
CA PHE A 89 4.81 2.13 -37.71
C PHE A 89 4.18 2.76 -36.46
N LYS A 90 2.93 3.23 -36.56
CA LYS A 90 2.18 3.79 -35.42
C LYS A 90 2.07 2.80 -34.28
N LYS A 91 1.82 1.51 -34.56
CA LYS A 91 1.80 0.43 -33.56
C LYS A 91 3.14 0.32 -32.83
N TRP A 92 4.27 0.33 -33.54
CA TRP A 92 5.59 0.22 -32.93
C TRP A 92 5.95 1.43 -32.07
N VAL A 93 5.61 2.65 -32.52
CA VAL A 93 5.78 3.88 -31.74
C VAL A 93 4.98 3.82 -30.42
N LEU A 94 3.71 3.37 -30.46
CA LEU A 94 2.88 3.24 -29.26
C LEU A 94 3.37 2.16 -28.29
N LEU A 95 4.03 1.11 -28.80
CA LEU A 95 4.64 0.06 -27.98
C LEU A 95 5.93 0.54 -27.32
N GLU A 96 6.76 1.28 -28.06
CA GLU A 96 7.97 1.90 -27.54
C GLU A 96 7.64 2.94 -26.47
N GLU A 97 6.65 3.80 -26.72
CA GLU A 97 6.15 4.75 -25.73
C GLU A 97 5.61 4.04 -24.48
N ALA A 98 4.90 2.92 -24.63
CA ALA A 98 4.43 2.12 -23.48
C ALA A 98 5.59 1.45 -22.73
N HIS A 99 6.63 1.02 -23.44
CA HIS A 99 7.85 0.44 -22.87
C HIS A 99 8.62 1.50 -22.07
N TRP A 100 8.83 2.69 -22.64
CA TRP A 100 9.44 3.82 -21.97
C TRP A 100 8.59 4.35 -20.83
N ARG A 101 7.26 4.41 -20.93
CA ARG A 101 6.39 4.77 -19.79
C ARG A 101 6.54 3.81 -18.62
N GLN A 102 6.60 2.50 -18.89
CA GLN A 102 6.88 1.50 -17.84
C GLN A 102 8.28 1.66 -17.23
N HIS A 103 9.27 2.07 -18.02
CA HIS A 103 10.64 2.27 -17.53
C HIS A 103 10.89 3.62 -16.83
N LEU A 104 10.31 4.71 -17.34
CA LEU A 104 10.56 6.10 -16.92
C LEU A 104 9.61 6.58 -15.82
N ARG A 105 8.51 5.86 -15.54
CA ARG A 105 7.57 6.16 -14.43
C ARG A 105 6.98 7.59 -14.47
N GLU A 106 6.81 8.18 -15.64
CA GLU A 106 6.18 9.49 -15.78
C GLU A 106 4.66 9.40 -15.57
N ILE A 107 4.16 10.01 -14.48
CA ILE A 107 2.75 9.96 -14.04
C ILE A 107 2.05 11.34 -14.14
N TRP A 108 2.68 12.36 -14.72
CA TRP A 108 2.12 13.71 -14.70
C TRP A 108 1.36 14.06 -15.97
N LEU A 109 0.03 13.95 -15.91
CA LEU A 109 -0.89 14.94 -16.48
C LEU A 109 -2.26 14.90 -15.74
N LYS A 110 -2.39 15.90 -14.87
CA LYS A 110 -3.53 16.51 -14.16
C LYS A 110 -4.95 15.97 -14.41
N GLU A 111 -5.59 15.53 -13.32
CA GLU A 111 -7.01 15.83 -13.06
C GLU A 111 -7.22 16.17 -11.58
N GLY A 112 -7.92 17.29 -11.34
CA GLY A 112 -8.43 17.71 -10.03
C GLY A 112 -8.15 19.17 -9.71
N ASP A 113 -9.18 20.03 -9.75
CA ASP A 113 -9.96 20.32 -8.55
C ASP A 113 -11.13 21.29 -8.85
N ARG A 114 -12.34 20.99 -8.34
CA ARG A 114 -13.40 21.97 -8.03
C ARG A 114 -14.35 21.44 -6.94
N ASN A 115 -14.15 21.99 -5.75
CA ASN A 115 -15.10 22.10 -4.64
C ASN A 115 -16.47 22.65 -5.08
N THR A 116 -17.60 22.02 -4.70
CA THR A 116 -18.92 22.69 -4.59
C THR A 116 -19.87 21.89 -3.67
N GLY A 117 -20.89 22.54 -3.10
CA GLY A 117 -21.94 21.99 -2.22
C GLY A 117 -22.84 20.86 -2.79
N PHE A 118 -22.37 20.16 -3.82
CA PHE A 118 -22.90 18.91 -4.35
C PHE A 118 -22.74 17.76 -3.34
N PHE A 119 -21.58 17.60 -2.71
CA PHE A 119 -21.31 16.50 -1.77
C PHE A 119 -22.14 16.58 -0.48
N HIS A 120 -22.39 17.79 0.04
CA HIS A 120 -23.29 17.98 1.20
C HIS A 120 -24.76 17.70 0.87
N ARG A 121 -25.21 18.05 -0.34
CA ARG A 121 -26.56 17.70 -0.81
C ARG A 121 -26.69 16.20 -1.09
N MET A 122 -25.65 15.55 -1.61
CA MET A 122 -25.58 14.11 -1.83
C MET A 122 -25.62 13.32 -0.51
N ALA A 123 -24.82 13.71 0.49
CA ALA A 123 -24.83 13.09 1.81
C ALA A 123 -26.19 13.25 2.52
N SER A 124 -26.87 14.39 2.33
CA SER A 124 -28.20 14.65 2.89
C SER A 124 -29.31 13.91 2.14
N ALA A 125 -29.19 13.75 0.82
CA ALA A 125 -30.09 12.94 0.00
C ALA A 125 -29.94 11.44 0.33
N HIS A 126 -28.73 10.93 0.51
CA HIS A 126 -28.48 9.56 0.98
C HIS A 126 -29.06 9.33 2.38
N ARG A 127 -28.92 10.30 3.30
CA ARG A 127 -29.50 10.17 4.65
C ARG A 127 -31.03 10.10 4.63
N ARG A 128 -31.68 10.82 3.70
CA ARG A 128 -33.15 10.76 3.50
C ARG A 128 -33.60 9.49 2.78
N ASN A 129 -32.87 9.02 1.78
CA ASN A 129 -33.19 7.78 1.06
C ASN A 129 -32.93 6.52 1.89
N ASN A 130 -31.99 6.57 2.85
CA ASN A 130 -31.63 5.43 3.69
C ASN A 130 -32.42 5.37 5.01
N ALA A 131 -33.32 6.34 5.26
CA ALA A 131 -34.22 6.32 6.41
C ALA A 131 -35.34 5.29 6.17
N MET A 132 -35.21 4.11 6.77
CA MET A 132 -36.19 3.03 6.65
C MET A 132 -37.37 3.27 7.59
N GLY A 133 -38.38 4.00 7.11
CA GLY A 133 -39.62 4.23 7.86
C GLY A 133 -40.61 3.05 7.84
N ARG A 134 -40.47 2.12 6.90
CA ARG A 134 -41.19 0.84 6.86
C ARG A 134 -40.46 -0.17 5.98
N ILE A 135 -40.51 -1.45 6.32
CA ILE A 135 -39.88 -2.53 5.55
C ILE A 135 -40.80 -3.74 5.47
N LYS A 136 -40.76 -4.47 4.34
CA LYS A 136 -41.53 -5.70 4.16
C LYS A 136 -40.65 -6.90 4.45
N VAL A 137 -40.95 -7.67 5.49
CA VAL A 137 -40.22 -8.89 5.87
C VAL A 137 -41.21 -10.06 5.76
N ASN A 138 -40.87 -11.10 5.00
CA ASN A 138 -41.70 -12.30 4.78
C ASN A 138 -43.15 -12.06 4.31
N GLY A 139 -43.42 -10.93 3.65
CA GLY A 139 -44.75 -10.62 3.12
C GLY A 139 -45.54 -9.61 3.95
N GLU A 140 -45.09 -9.28 5.17
CA GLU A 140 -45.76 -8.36 6.09
C GLU A 140 -45.01 -7.02 6.21
N TRP A 141 -45.76 -5.93 6.40
CA TRP A 141 -45.19 -4.58 6.53
C TRP A 141 -44.91 -4.25 8.00
N LEU A 142 -43.65 -4.02 8.33
CA LEU A 142 -43.21 -3.50 9.62
C LEU A 142 -43.09 -1.98 9.51
N VAL A 143 -43.76 -1.25 10.41
CA VAL A 143 -43.91 0.21 10.32
C VAL A 143 -43.43 0.91 11.60
N GLU A 144 -43.41 0.21 12.74
CA GLU A 144 -42.89 0.75 14.00
C GLU A 144 -41.35 0.61 14.07
N GLU A 145 -40.64 1.64 14.54
CA GLU A 145 -39.17 1.70 14.47
C GLU A 145 -38.50 0.52 15.18
N GLN A 146 -39.09 0.05 16.27
CA GLN A 146 -38.57 -1.08 17.05
C GLN A 146 -38.81 -2.41 16.33
N GLU A 147 -39.97 -2.60 15.71
CA GLU A 147 -40.29 -3.77 14.87
C GLU A 147 -39.43 -3.83 13.60
N VAL A 148 -39.18 -2.69 12.96
CA VAL A 148 -38.27 -2.58 11.81
C VAL A 148 -36.86 -3.02 12.22
N ARG A 149 -36.36 -2.59 13.39
CA ARG A 149 -35.05 -3.00 13.90
C ARG A 149 -34.99 -4.51 14.19
N GLU A 150 -35.97 -5.05 14.91
CA GLU A 150 -35.97 -6.47 15.28
C GLU A 150 -36.22 -7.39 14.07
N GLY A 151 -37.14 -7.04 13.18
CA GLY A 151 -37.44 -7.79 11.97
C GLY A 151 -36.26 -7.84 10.99
N VAL A 152 -35.51 -6.73 10.86
CA VAL A 152 -34.26 -6.70 10.08
C VAL A 152 -33.21 -7.59 10.74
N VAL A 153 -32.99 -7.47 12.05
CA VAL A 153 -31.99 -8.28 12.77
C VAL A 153 -32.28 -9.77 12.66
N ASN A 154 -33.53 -10.21 12.86
CA ASN A 154 -33.91 -11.61 12.78
C ASN A 154 -33.81 -12.17 11.35
N SER A 155 -34.19 -11.38 10.34
CA SER A 155 -34.03 -11.76 8.92
C SER A 155 -32.55 -11.90 8.54
N PHE A 156 -31.69 -10.97 8.99
CA PHE A 156 -30.25 -11.05 8.78
C PHE A 156 -29.61 -12.18 9.57
N GLN A 157 -30.05 -12.50 10.78
CA GLN A 157 -29.56 -13.67 11.52
C GLN A 157 -29.85 -14.98 10.78
N GLN A 158 -31.06 -15.15 10.21
CA GLN A 158 -31.37 -16.30 9.37
C GLN A 158 -30.56 -16.33 8.06
N MET A 159 -30.35 -15.16 7.43
CA MET A 159 -29.57 -15.03 6.20
C MET A 159 -28.07 -15.30 6.41
N LEU A 160 -27.50 -14.81 7.51
CA LEU A 160 -26.09 -14.93 7.88
C LEU A 160 -25.72 -16.29 8.49
N SER A 161 -26.70 -17.17 8.71
CA SER A 161 -26.50 -18.56 9.17
C SER A 161 -26.18 -19.54 8.02
N LYS A 162 -26.13 -19.07 6.76
CA LYS A 162 -25.69 -19.86 5.59
C LYS A 162 -24.27 -19.45 5.17
N ASP A 163 -23.38 -20.43 5.06
CA ASP A 163 -21.97 -20.30 4.63
C ASP A 163 -21.74 -19.67 3.23
N MET A 164 -22.80 -19.35 2.47
CA MET A 164 -22.68 -18.73 1.14
C MET A 164 -22.40 -17.22 1.18
N VAL A 165 -22.79 -16.49 2.24
CA VAL A 165 -22.61 -15.03 2.31
C VAL A 165 -21.13 -14.66 2.44
N TRP A 166 -20.34 -15.49 3.14
CA TRP A 166 -18.91 -15.25 3.33
C TRP A 166 -18.10 -15.32 2.03
N GLN A 167 -18.47 -16.20 1.09
CA GLN A 167 -17.75 -16.38 -0.18
C GLN A 167 -18.01 -15.25 -1.19
N ALA A 168 -19.23 -14.71 -1.26
CA ALA A 168 -19.53 -13.62 -2.17
C ALA A 168 -18.86 -12.30 -1.71
N ASP A 169 -18.89 -12.02 -0.40
CA ASP A 169 -18.33 -10.79 0.16
C ASP A 169 -16.80 -10.75 0.09
N ILE A 170 -16.13 -11.90 0.29
CA ILE A 170 -14.67 -11.98 0.22
C ILE A 170 -14.14 -11.89 -1.22
N GLU A 171 -14.87 -12.44 -2.20
CA GLU A 171 -14.51 -12.28 -3.62
C GLU A 171 -14.58 -10.81 -4.03
N ILE A 172 -15.65 -10.12 -3.66
CA ILE A 172 -15.81 -8.68 -3.92
C ILE A 172 -14.70 -7.88 -3.24
N GLU A 173 -14.35 -8.21 -1.99
CA GLU A 173 -13.26 -7.53 -1.26
C GLU A 173 -11.91 -7.72 -1.96
N ILE A 174 -11.58 -8.95 -2.36
CA ILE A 174 -10.31 -9.28 -3.03
C ILE A 174 -10.26 -8.62 -4.42
N HIS A 175 -11.33 -8.72 -5.20
CA HIS A 175 -11.42 -8.11 -6.52
C HIS A 175 -11.31 -6.58 -6.45
N SER A 176 -12.02 -5.94 -5.50
CA SER A 176 -11.94 -4.49 -5.29
C SER A 176 -10.52 -4.07 -4.89
N ALA A 177 -9.88 -4.81 -3.98
CA ALA A 177 -8.49 -4.56 -3.60
C ALA A 177 -7.53 -4.68 -4.79
N LEU A 178 -7.74 -5.66 -5.67
CA LEU A 178 -6.96 -5.82 -6.90
C LEU A 178 -7.13 -4.64 -7.86
N MET A 179 -8.37 -4.18 -8.06
CA MET A 179 -8.67 -3.06 -8.96
C MET A 179 -8.20 -1.70 -8.43
N GLU A 180 -8.14 -1.51 -7.10
CA GLU A 180 -7.55 -0.32 -6.48
C GLU A 180 -6.02 -0.23 -6.63
N MET A 181 -5.34 -1.34 -6.94
CA MET A 181 -3.89 -1.35 -7.03
C MET A 181 -3.42 -0.75 -8.36
N ASN A 182 -2.32 0.02 -8.31
CA ASN A 182 -1.70 0.54 -9.53
C ASN A 182 -1.04 -0.61 -10.32
N GLY A 183 -1.57 -0.85 -11.52
CA GLY A 183 -1.18 -1.91 -12.44
C GLY A 183 0.25 -1.81 -12.98
N ASP A 184 0.76 -0.58 -13.13
CA ASP A 184 2.03 -0.26 -13.81
C ASP A 184 3.25 -0.27 -12.88
N LYS A 185 3.06 -0.55 -11.59
CA LYS A 185 4.18 -0.67 -10.65
C LYS A 185 5.08 -1.85 -11.01
N ALA A 186 6.38 -1.65 -10.81
CA ALA A 186 7.40 -2.66 -11.06
C ALA A 186 7.06 -3.99 -10.35
N PRO A 187 7.21 -5.14 -11.04
CA PRO A 187 6.91 -6.44 -10.48
C PRO A 187 7.98 -6.89 -9.49
N GLY A 188 7.65 -7.90 -8.68
CA GLY A 188 8.61 -8.61 -7.85
C GLY A 188 9.41 -9.65 -8.63
N PRO A 189 10.03 -10.64 -7.95
CA PRO A 189 10.84 -11.68 -8.57
C PRO A 189 10.12 -12.54 -9.62
N ASP A 190 8.80 -12.61 -9.57
CA ASP A 190 7.97 -13.29 -10.57
C ASP A 190 7.99 -12.59 -11.94
N GLY A 191 8.30 -11.29 -12.01
CA GLY A 191 8.22 -10.50 -13.24
C GLY A 191 6.80 -10.25 -13.75
N ILE A 192 5.77 -10.50 -12.92
CA ILE A 192 4.35 -10.34 -13.27
C ILE A 192 3.80 -9.10 -12.58
N THR A 193 3.37 -8.12 -13.37
CA THR A 193 2.80 -6.86 -12.87
C THR A 193 1.39 -7.04 -12.33
N VAL A 194 0.93 -6.12 -11.49
CA VAL A 194 -0.46 -6.10 -11.00
C VAL A 194 -1.47 -6.02 -12.16
N ALA A 195 -1.14 -5.29 -13.23
CA ALA A 195 -1.99 -5.19 -14.40
C ALA A 195 -2.30 -6.56 -15.05
N PHE A 196 -1.38 -7.53 -14.95
CA PHE A 196 -1.64 -8.89 -15.44
C PHE A 196 -2.80 -9.51 -14.67
N TRP A 197 -2.75 -9.46 -13.33
CA TRP A 197 -3.78 -10.03 -12.46
C TRP A 197 -5.14 -9.35 -12.66
N GLN A 198 -5.16 -8.03 -12.83
CA GLN A 198 -6.39 -7.29 -13.13
C GLN A 198 -7.04 -7.78 -14.44
N ASN A 199 -6.25 -8.03 -15.48
CA ASN A 199 -6.75 -8.45 -16.78
C ASN A 199 -7.04 -9.97 -16.86
N ALA A 200 -6.38 -10.76 -16.01
CA ALA A 200 -6.49 -12.21 -15.95
C ALA A 200 -7.50 -12.71 -14.90
N TRP A 201 -8.20 -11.81 -14.20
CA TRP A 201 -9.08 -12.16 -13.09
C TRP A 201 -10.10 -13.24 -13.45
N ASP A 202 -10.74 -13.14 -14.62
CA ASP A 202 -11.79 -14.04 -15.09
C ASP A 202 -11.41 -15.53 -15.16
N PHE A 203 -10.13 -15.86 -15.31
CA PHE A 203 -9.64 -17.25 -15.37
C PHE A 203 -8.62 -17.60 -14.27
N THR A 204 -8.27 -16.64 -13.41
CA THR A 204 -7.36 -16.87 -12.27
C THR A 204 -8.08 -16.74 -10.92
N LYS A 205 -9.28 -16.16 -10.89
CA LYS A 205 -10.00 -15.86 -9.65
C LYS A 205 -10.19 -17.09 -8.78
N GLU A 206 -10.56 -18.24 -9.33
CA GLU A 206 -10.85 -19.44 -8.54
C GLU A 206 -9.61 -19.88 -7.74
N GLU A 207 -8.44 -19.92 -8.39
CA GLU A 207 -7.19 -20.28 -7.72
C GLU A 207 -6.72 -19.19 -6.75
N ILE A 208 -6.96 -17.91 -7.05
CA ILE A 208 -6.67 -16.81 -6.11
C ILE A 208 -7.56 -16.93 -4.87
N MET A 209 -8.86 -17.16 -5.04
CA MET A 209 -9.81 -17.34 -3.94
C MET A 209 -9.44 -18.53 -3.06
N GLU A 210 -9.05 -19.66 -3.67
CA GLU A 210 -8.53 -20.81 -2.95
C GLU A 210 -7.24 -20.50 -2.18
N MET A 211 -6.32 -19.69 -2.74
CA MET A 211 -5.11 -19.26 -2.02
C MET A 211 -5.46 -18.43 -0.79
N PHE A 212 -6.44 -17.52 -0.89
CA PHE A 212 -6.92 -16.76 0.26
C PHE A 212 -7.59 -17.66 1.30
N LYS A 213 -8.31 -18.70 0.87
CA LYS A 213 -8.88 -19.72 1.76
C LYS A 213 -7.80 -20.52 2.48
N GLU A 214 -6.79 -21.03 1.75
CA GLU A 214 -5.62 -21.73 2.32
C GLU A 214 -4.92 -20.85 3.37
N PHE A 215 -4.70 -19.57 3.05
CA PHE A 215 -4.13 -18.62 4.00
C PHE A 215 -5.01 -18.41 5.23
N HIS A 216 -6.32 -18.28 5.03
CA HIS A 216 -7.28 -18.10 6.12
C HIS A 216 -7.32 -19.32 7.04
N GLU A 217 -7.25 -20.54 6.51
CA GLU A 217 -7.36 -21.78 7.28
C GLU A 217 -6.05 -22.13 7.99
N HIS A 218 -4.91 -22.02 7.29
CA HIS A 218 -3.62 -22.50 7.77
C HIS A 218 -2.68 -21.41 8.26
N ASN A 219 -3.10 -20.14 8.21
CA ASN A 219 -2.24 -18.98 8.48
C ASN A 219 -0.93 -19.02 7.68
N SER A 220 -0.92 -19.60 6.48
CA SER A 220 0.31 -19.78 5.72
C SER A 220 0.04 -19.82 4.22
N PHE A 221 1.10 -19.58 3.45
CA PHE A 221 1.14 -19.73 2.00
C PHE A 221 2.56 -20.15 1.62
N VAL A 222 2.76 -20.62 0.39
CA VAL A 222 4.11 -21.00 -0.07
C VAL A 222 5.07 -19.79 -0.04
N ARG A 223 6.18 -19.93 0.70
CA ARG A 223 7.11 -18.82 0.98
C ARG A 223 7.64 -18.12 -0.27
N SER A 224 7.73 -18.82 -1.40
CA SER A 224 8.19 -18.25 -2.67
C SER A 224 7.31 -17.10 -3.19
N LEU A 225 6.04 -17.04 -2.79
CA LEU A 225 5.15 -15.91 -3.14
C LEU A 225 5.56 -14.59 -2.47
N ASN A 226 6.29 -14.68 -1.35
CA ASN A 226 6.81 -13.52 -0.61
C ASN A 226 8.33 -13.34 -0.82
N ASN A 227 8.90 -13.96 -1.85
CA ASN A 227 10.21 -13.57 -2.32
C ASN A 227 10.13 -12.13 -2.87
N THR A 228 11.08 -11.30 -2.49
CA THR A 228 11.03 -9.86 -2.73
C THR A 228 12.37 -9.36 -3.26
N PHE A 229 12.33 -8.43 -4.21
CA PHE A 229 13.52 -7.71 -4.62
C PHE A 229 13.69 -6.43 -3.79
N LEU A 230 14.90 -6.17 -3.31
CA LEU A 230 15.26 -4.90 -2.68
C LEU A 230 15.99 -4.02 -3.68
N VAL A 231 15.39 -2.89 -4.03
CA VAL A 231 16.01 -1.85 -4.86
C VAL A 231 16.49 -0.71 -3.95
N LEU A 232 17.73 -0.28 -4.15
CA LEU A 232 18.30 0.84 -3.42
C LEU A 232 18.07 2.14 -4.20
N ILE A 233 17.27 3.05 -3.65
CA ILE A 233 17.02 4.37 -4.25
C ILE A 233 17.86 5.41 -3.49
N PRO A 234 18.72 6.20 -4.17
CA PRO A 234 19.47 7.27 -3.52
C PRO A 234 18.54 8.30 -2.85
N LYS A 235 18.83 8.69 -1.62
CA LYS A 235 18.14 9.76 -0.89
C LYS A 235 18.66 11.15 -1.29
N LYS A 236 19.90 11.22 -1.75
CA LYS A 236 20.61 12.46 -2.13
C LYS A 236 21.46 12.23 -3.38
N SER A 237 21.82 13.32 -4.06
CA SER A 237 22.82 13.28 -5.14
C SER A 237 24.20 12.92 -4.58
N GLY A 238 24.99 12.15 -5.34
CA GLY A 238 26.31 11.70 -4.90
C GLY A 238 26.27 10.79 -3.67
N ALA A 239 25.30 9.86 -3.61
CA ALA A 239 25.20 8.89 -2.51
C ALA A 239 26.42 7.94 -2.51
N GLU A 240 27.17 7.94 -1.40
CA GLU A 240 28.39 7.14 -1.23
C GLU A 240 28.17 6.00 -0.22
N ASP A 241 27.49 6.29 0.89
CA ASP A 241 27.24 5.32 1.96
C ASP A 241 25.95 4.54 1.74
N LEU A 242 25.89 3.27 2.18
CA LEU A 242 24.65 2.48 2.18
C LEU A 242 23.51 3.17 2.95
N GLY A 243 23.82 4.01 3.93
CA GLY A 243 22.84 4.82 4.67
C GLY A 243 22.14 5.89 3.83
N ASP A 244 22.78 6.32 2.75
CA ASP A 244 22.25 7.29 1.79
C ASP A 244 21.23 6.67 0.83
N PHE A 245 21.06 5.35 0.86
CA PHE A 245 20.07 4.66 0.06
C PHE A 245 18.83 4.31 0.89
N ARG A 246 17.70 4.30 0.20
CA ARG A 246 16.41 3.84 0.72
C ARG A 246 16.09 2.49 0.09
N PRO A 247 15.99 1.41 0.89
CA PRO A 247 15.58 0.12 0.36
C PRO A 247 14.08 0.16 0.03
N ILE A 248 13.72 -0.19 -1.20
CA ILE A 248 12.34 -0.36 -1.63
C ILE A 248 12.12 -1.83 -2.00
N SER A 249 11.11 -2.43 -1.39
CA SER A 249 10.66 -3.79 -1.61
C SER A 249 9.73 -3.87 -2.83
N LEU A 250 10.17 -4.59 -3.86
CA LEU A 250 9.33 -5.00 -4.98
C LEU A 250 8.75 -6.38 -4.71
N LEU A 251 7.50 -6.38 -4.23
CA LEU A 251 6.74 -7.56 -3.86
C LEU A 251 6.15 -8.28 -5.08
N GLY A 252 6.01 -9.60 -4.98
CA GLY A 252 5.23 -10.39 -5.94
C GLY A 252 3.75 -10.03 -5.95
N GLY A 253 3.09 -10.15 -7.10
CA GLY A 253 1.74 -9.63 -7.31
C GLY A 253 0.69 -10.22 -6.35
N LEU A 254 0.71 -11.55 -6.14
CA LEU A 254 -0.24 -12.25 -5.29
C LEU A 254 -0.06 -11.93 -3.79
N TYR A 255 1.18 -11.92 -3.29
CA TYR A 255 1.44 -11.50 -1.91
C TYR A 255 1.04 -10.03 -1.70
N LYS A 256 1.34 -9.16 -2.68
CA LYS A 256 0.95 -7.75 -2.61
C LYS A 256 -0.57 -7.56 -2.55
N LEU A 257 -1.32 -8.39 -3.29
CA LEU A 257 -2.78 -8.41 -3.22
C LEU A 257 -3.26 -8.86 -1.82
N LEU A 258 -2.69 -9.94 -1.29
CA LEU A 258 -2.98 -10.41 0.07
C LEU A 258 -2.73 -9.32 1.12
N ALA A 259 -1.55 -8.71 1.10
CA ALA A 259 -1.17 -7.63 2.00
C ALA A 259 -2.08 -6.41 1.85
N LYS A 260 -2.50 -6.07 0.63
CA LYS A 260 -3.43 -4.98 0.34
C LYS A 260 -4.83 -5.24 0.92
N VAL A 261 -5.36 -6.46 0.81
CA VAL A 261 -6.64 -6.85 1.44
C VAL A 261 -6.55 -6.70 2.96
N LEU A 262 -5.49 -7.23 3.57
CA LEU A 262 -5.27 -7.12 5.01
C LEU A 262 -5.11 -5.66 5.47
N ALA A 263 -4.39 -4.83 4.70
CA ALA A 263 -4.24 -3.41 4.97
C ALA A 263 -5.59 -2.68 4.87
N ASN A 264 -6.40 -2.97 3.85
CA ASN A 264 -7.73 -2.38 3.71
C ASN A 264 -8.66 -2.76 4.88
N ARG A 265 -8.53 -3.98 5.45
CA ARG A 265 -9.22 -4.37 6.69
C ARG A 265 -8.72 -3.59 7.91
N LEU A 266 -7.39 -3.44 8.08
CA LEU A 266 -6.82 -2.66 9.18
C LEU A 266 -7.25 -1.20 9.15
N LYS A 267 -7.32 -0.57 7.98
CA LYS A 267 -7.78 0.83 7.83
C LYS A 267 -9.13 1.09 8.48
N LYS A 268 -10.03 0.10 8.50
CA LYS A 268 -11.36 0.23 9.10
C LYS A 268 -11.33 0.33 10.63
N VAL A 269 -10.27 -0.16 11.27
CA VAL A 269 -10.17 -0.28 12.73
C VAL A 269 -9.00 0.49 13.34
N ILE A 270 -7.98 0.83 12.56
CA ILE A 270 -6.74 1.42 13.08
C ILE A 270 -6.98 2.75 13.83
N GLY A 271 -7.91 3.57 13.37
CA GLY A 271 -8.26 4.84 14.05
C GLY A 271 -8.87 4.68 15.44
N LYS A 272 -9.25 3.45 15.84
CA LYS A 272 -9.76 3.13 17.18
C LYS A 272 -8.66 2.70 18.15
N VAL A 273 -7.51 2.29 17.63
CA VAL A 273 -6.40 1.71 18.42
C VAL A 273 -5.13 2.54 18.37
N VAL A 274 -5.12 3.62 17.58
CA VAL A 274 -4.00 4.55 17.44
C VAL A 274 -4.42 5.94 17.89
N SER A 275 -3.57 6.56 18.69
CA SER A 275 -3.74 7.89 19.27
C SER A 275 -4.00 8.97 18.21
N ILE A 276 -4.72 10.02 18.62
CA ILE A 276 -4.96 11.21 17.78
C ILE A 276 -3.66 11.96 17.45
N ALA A 277 -2.60 11.75 18.23
CA ALA A 277 -1.29 12.36 17.99
C ALA A 277 -0.59 11.85 16.72
N GLN A 278 -0.99 10.70 16.17
CA GLN A 278 -0.45 10.15 14.93
C GLN A 278 -1.12 10.75 13.69
N ASN A 279 -0.40 11.49 12.86
CA ASN A 279 -0.99 12.17 11.71
C ASN A 279 -0.77 11.45 10.37
N ALA A 280 0.07 10.41 10.33
CA ALA A 280 0.34 9.66 9.10
C ALA A 280 -0.54 8.42 8.93
N PHE A 281 -0.84 8.07 7.68
CA PHE A 281 -1.51 6.84 7.24
C PHE A 281 -2.94 6.59 7.77
N LEU A 282 -3.52 7.55 8.49
CA LEU A 282 -4.87 7.48 9.03
C LEU A 282 -5.83 8.32 8.18
N MET A 283 -6.98 7.76 7.84
CA MET A 283 -7.98 8.43 7.01
C MET A 283 -8.51 9.68 7.73
N GLY A 284 -8.55 10.81 7.01
CA GLY A 284 -9.05 12.08 7.52
C GLY A 284 -8.02 12.93 8.26
N ARG A 285 -6.75 12.51 8.36
CA ARG A 285 -5.65 13.30 8.93
C ARG A 285 -4.73 13.80 7.82
N GLN A 286 -4.35 15.07 7.89
CA GLN A 286 -3.48 15.72 6.90
C GLN A 286 -2.10 15.99 7.49
N ILE A 287 -1.09 16.04 6.63
CA ILE A 287 0.28 16.41 7.05
C ILE A 287 0.33 17.81 7.67
N LEU A 288 -0.52 18.73 7.18
CA LEU A 288 -0.60 20.10 7.66
C LEU A 288 -1.14 20.21 9.09
N ASP A 289 -1.90 19.21 9.56
CA ASP A 289 -2.49 19.22 10.90
C ASP A 289 -1.39 19.23 11.97
N ALA A 290 -0.38 18.37 11.83
CA ALA A 290 0.75 18.29 12.77
C ALA A 290 1.52 19.62 12.81
N SER A 291 1.79 20.21 11.64
CA SER A 291 2.50 21.49 11.53
C SER A 291 1.70 22.64 12.16
N LEU A 292 0.39 22.68 11.95
CA LEU A 292 -0.49 23.69 12.53
C LEU A 292 -0.54 23.58 14.06
N ILE A 293 -0.68 22.37 14.59
CA ILE A 293 -0.69 22.13 16.03
C ILE A 293 0.65 22.54 16.66
N ALA A 294 1.77 22.19 16.03
CA ALA A 294 3.10 22.58 16.51
C ALA A 294 3.27 24.11 16.56
N ASN A 295 2.78 24.84 15.54
CA ASN A 295 2.82 26.30 15.51
C ASN A 295 1.98 26.92 16.64
N GLU A 296 0.78 26.39 16.91
CA GLU A 296 -0.06 26.87 18.00
C GLU A 296 0.58 26.63 19.37
N VAL A 297 1.27 25.50 19.56
CA VAL A 297 2.05 25.22 20.78
C VAL A 297 3.13 26.27 21.00
N ILE A 298 3.89 26.60 19.96
CA ILE A 298 4.96 27.62 20.01
C ILE A 298 4.38 29.00 20.34
N ASP A 299 3.34 29.43 19.62
CA ASP A 299 2.69 30.72 19.82
C ASP A 299 2.09 30.83 21.24
N SER A 300 1.52 29.74 21.76
CA SER A 300 0.99 29.69 23.13
C SER A 300 2.07 29.91 24.19
N TRP A 301 3.22 29.23 24.08
CA TRP A 301 4.35 29.43 24.98
C TRP A 301 4.90 30.85 24.90
N GLN A 302 5.05 31.40 23.69
CA GLN A 302 5.55 32.77 23.50
C GLN A 302 4.62 33.82 24.12
N LYS A 303 3.30 33.72 23.88
CA LYS A 303 2.31 34.63 24.46
C LYS A 303 2.29 34.58 25.99
N ARG A 304 2.45 33.40 26.58
CA ARG A 304 2.50 33.21 28.03
C ARG A 304 3.87 33.48 28.65
N LYS A 305 4.91 33.70 27.84
CA LYS A 305 6.31 33.82 28.27
C LYS A 305 6.79 32.58 29.05
N GLU A 306 6.26 31.42 28.69
CA GLU A 306 6.68 30.12 29.23
C GLU A 306 7.87 29.60 28.42
N LYS A 307 8.81 28.94 29.09
CA LYS A 307 9.99 28.36 28.44
C LYS A 307 9.74 26.89 28.10
N GLY A 308 9.73 26.58 26.81
CA GLY A 308 9.51 25.23 26.30
C GLY A 308 10.72 24.66 25.57
N LEU A 309 10.72 23.35 25.40
CA LEU A 309 11.62 22.63 24.52
C LEU A 309 10.81 21.84 23.50
N ILE A 310 11.26 21.89 22.25
CA ILE A 310 10.81 21.05 21.16
C ILE A 310 11.91 20.06 20.86
N CYS A 311 11.64 18.77 21.09
CA CYS A 311 12.53 17.68 20.76
C CYS A 311 12.06 17.04 19.44
N LYS A 312 12.78 17.29 18.36
CA LYS A 312 12.57 16.63 17.07
C LYS A 312 13.42 15.36 17.06
N LEU A 313 12.77 14.22 17.02
CA LEU A 313 13.42 12.91 17.13
C LEU A 313 13.42 12.22 15.77
N ASP A 314 14.59 11.75 15.34
CA ASP A 314 14.79 10.92 14.14
C ASP A 314 15.02 9.47 14.57
N ILE A 315 14.29 8.52 14.01
CA ILE A 315 14.46 7.08 14.30
C ILE A 315 15.34 6.45 13.22
N GLU A 316 16.44 5.81 13.63
CA GLU A 316 17.37 5.15 12.73
C GLU A 316 16.69 3.99 12.00
N LYS A 317 16.52 4.14 10.67
CA LYS A 317 16.02 3.08 9.77
C LYS A 317 14.78 2.40 10.36
N ALA A 318 13.79 3.20 10.74
CA ALA A 318 12.67 2.79 11.59
C ALA A 318 11.95 1.53 11.08
N TYR A 319 11.69 1.44 9.78
CA TYR A 319 11.09 0.26 9.17
C TYR A 319 12.00 -0.96 9.27
N ASP A 320 13.31 -0.83 9.04
CA ASP A 320 14.24 -1.97 8.97
C ASP A 320 14.55 -2.61 10.34
N ASN A 321 14.35 -1.85 11.43
CA ASN A 321 14.81 -2.24 12.76
C ASN A 321 13.74 -2.78 13.70
N ILE A 322 12.45 -2.59 13.40
CA ILE A 322 11.38 -3.00 14.32
C ILE A 322 11.37 -4.52 14.56
N ASN A 323 11.32 -4.92 15.83
CA ASN A 323 11.31 -6.30 16.26
C ASN A 323 9.91 -6.93 16.06
N TRP A 324 9.85 -8.10 15.40
CA TRP A 324 8.58 -8.76 15.12
C TRP A 324 7.89 -9.31 16.36
N ASN A 325 8.63 -9.86 17.32
CA ASN A 325 8.04 -10.38 18.56
C ASN A 325 7.42 -9.25 19.38
N PHE A 326 8.07 -8.08 19.41
CA PHE A 326 7.49 -6.86 19.97
C PHE A 326 6.19 -6.51 19.25
N LEU A 327 6.22 -6.39 17.92
CA LEU A 327 5.04 -6.03 17.13
C LEU A 327 3.87 -7.00 17.36
N MET A 328 4.13 -8.32 17.38
CA MET A 328 3.08 -9.32 17.64
C MET A 328 2.47 -9.16 19.04
N LYS A 329 3.30 -8.88 20.06
CA LYS A 329 2.81 -8.58 21.42
C LYS A 329 1.97 -7.31 21.46
N VAL A 330 2.37 -6.27 20.72
CA VAL A 330 1.59 -5.02 20.60
C VAL A 330 0.21 -5.31 20.02
N LEU A 331 0.13 -6.05 18.91
CA LEU A 331 -1.15 -6.42 18.29
C LEU A 331 -2.04 -7.23 19.26
N GLN A 332 -1.46 -8.18 20.00
CA GLN A 332 -2.19 -8.92 21.03
C GLN A 332 -2.73 -8.00 22.13
N LYS A 333 -1.92 -7.04 22.61
CA LYS A 333 -2.32 -6.08 23.64
C LYS A 333 -3.36 -5.08 23.16
N MET A 334 -3.39 -4.77 21.87
CA MET A 334 -4.45 -3.99 21.23
C MET A 334 -5.76 -4.78 21.04
N GLY A 335 -5.78 -6.08 21.37
CA GLY A 335 -6.97 -6.93 21.29
C GLY A 335 -7.17 -7.62 19.95
N PHE A 336 -6.17 -7.62 19.05
CA PHE A 336 -6.27 -8.42 17.82
C PHE A 336 -6.22 -9.91 18.16
N GLY A 337 -7.18 -10.67 17.62
CA GLY A 337 -7.28 -12.11 17.84
C GLY A 337 -6.06 -12.88 17.33
N THR A 338 -5.81 -14.05 17.90
CA THR A 338 -4.65 -14.92 17.59
C THR A 338 -4.54 -15.24 16.10
N LYS A 339 -5.68 -15.44 15.41
CA LYS A 339 -5.73 -15.68 13.97
C LYS A 339 -5.16 -14.50 13.17
N TRP A 340 -5.57 -13.27 13.50
CA TRP A 340 -5.06 -12.06 12.86
C TRP A 340 -3.56 -11.89 13.09
N VAL A 341 -3.11 -12.10 14.33
CA VAL A 341 -1.68 -12.05 14.68
C VAL A 341 -0.89 -13.11 13.90
N GLY A 342 -1.45 -14.31 13.74
CA GLY A 342 -0.88 -15.36 12.89
C GLY A 342 -0.74 -14.96 11.42
N TRP A 343 -1.73 -14.26 10.86
CA TRP A 343 -1.63 -13.69 9.51
C TRP A 343 -0.51 -12.68 9.39
N MET A 344 -0.42 -11.73 10.33
CA MET A 344 0.65 -10.72 10.33
C MET A 344 2.03 -11.37 10.46
N TRP A 345 2.16 -12.36 11.35
CA TRP A 345 3.39 -13.14 11.50
C TRP A 345 3.81 -13.81 10.19
N SER A 346 2.88 -14.46 9.50
CA SER A 346 3.17 -15.11 8.22
C SER A 346 3.53 -14.13 7.12
N CYS A 347 2.94 -12.94 7.09
CA CYS A 347 3.33 -11.88 6.15
C CYS A 347 4.77 -11.40 6.39
N VAL A 348 5.17 -11.15 7.64
CA VAL A 348 6.52 -10.59 7.93
C VAL A 348 7.61 -11.67 7.91
N SER A 349 7.36 -12.86 8.46
CA SER A 349 8.39 -13.89 8.68
C SER A 349 8.69 -14.76 7.46
N SER A 350 7.80 -14.80 6.46
CA SER A 350 7.98 -15.66 5.28
C SER A 350 8.85 -15.02 4.19
N ALA A 351 9.15 -13.74 4.28
CA ALA A 351 9.85 -12.99 3.25
C ALA A 351 11.32 -13.39 3.11
N LYS A 352 11.76 -13.50 1.86
CA LYS A 352 13.17 -13.65 1.49
C LYS A 352 13.55 -12.63 0.44
N PHE A 353 14.77 -12.13 0.51
CA PHE A 353 15.22 -10.99 -0.27
C PHE A 353 16.36 -11.35 -1.19
N SER A 354 16.34 -10.77 -2.38
CA SER A 354 17.50 -10.58 -3.23
C SER A 354 17.66 -9.08 -3.50
N ILE A 355 18.89 -8.58 -3.45
CA ILE A 355 19.16 -7.15 -3.69
C ILE A 355 19.36 -6.96 -5.20
N LEU A 356 18.70 -5.98 -5.80
CA LEU A 356 18.93 -5.61 -7.20
C LEU A 356 20.11 -4.65 -7.28
N VAL A 357 21.25 -5.15 -7.74
CA VAL A 357 22.46 -4.36 -8.03
C VAL A 357 22.56 -4.20 -9.54
N ASN A 358 22.43 -2.97 -10.03
CA ASN A 358 22.46 -2.65 -11.46
C ASN A 358 21.47 -3.49 -12.30
N GLY A 359 20.28 -3.76 -11.73
CA GLY A 359 19.24 -4.56 -12.37
C GLY A 359 19.43 -6.07 -12.28
N VAL A 360 20.53 -6.56 -11.70
CA VAL A 360 20.81 -7.99 -11.51
C VAL A 360 20.54 -8.38 -10.05
N PRO A 361 19.76 -9.43 -9.78
CA PRO A 361 19.53 -9.90 -8.42
C PRO A 361 20.79 -10.56 -7.85
N ALA A 362 21.18 -10.14 -6.64
CA ALA A 362 22.32 -10.64 -5.89
C ALA A 362 21.88 -11.10 -4.49
N GLY A 363 22.42 -12.24 -4.05
CA GLY A 363 22.09 -12.85 -2.76
C GLY A 363 20.67 -13.42 -2.68
N PHE A 364 20.42 -14.25 -1.68
CA PHE A 364 19.08 -14.73 -1.33
C PHE A 364 19.05 -15.09 0.15
N PHE A 365 18.43 -14.24 0.98
CA PHE A 365 18.48 -14.37 2.43
C PHE A 365 17.12 -14.04 3.09
N PRO A 366 16.79 -14.66 4.23
CA PRO A 366 15.61 -14.29 5.00
C PRO A 366 15.84 -13.00 5.81
N SER A 367 14.76 -12.34 6.23
CA SER A 367 14.85 -11.35 7.31
C SER A 367 14.47 -11.96 8.66
N THR A 368 14.91 -11.34 9.75
CA THR A 368 14.56 -11.67 11.14
C THR A 368 13.88 -10.52 11.88
N ARG A 369 13.80 -9.34 11.24
CA ARG A 369 13.20 -8.12 11.80
C ARG A 369 12.83 -7.15 10.67
N GLY A 370 12.17 -6.06 11.03
CA GLY A 370 11.86 -4.96 10.12
C GLY A 370 10.60 -5.19 9.28
N LEU A 371 10.13 -4.13 8.64
CA LEU A 371 8.94 -4.08 7.81
C LEU A 371 9.34 -3.63 6.41
N HIS A 372 8.63 -4.13 5.40
CA HIS A 372 9.04 -3.97 4.01
C HIS A 372 8.57 -2.64 3.46
N GLN A 373 9.52 -1.75 3.14
CA GLN A 373 9.15 -0.47 2.55
C GLN A 373 8.62 -0.66 1.12
N GLY A 374 7.32 -0.41 0.91
CA GLY A 374 6.63 -0.70 -0.37
C GLY A 374 5.55 -1.78 -0.24
N ASP A 375 5.49 -2.44 0.92
CA ASP A 375 4.39 -3.32 1.30
C ASP A 375 3.18 -2.51 1.78
N PRO A 376 1.97 -2.73 1.22
CA PRO A 376 0.75 -2.07 1.66
C PRO A 376 0.44 -2.20 3.17
N LEU A 377 0.88 -3.28 3.80
CA LEU A 377 0.59 -3.60 5.20
C LEU A 377 1.57 -2.91 6.17
N SER A 378 2.82 -2.75 5.74
CA SER A 378 3.93 -2.29 6.59
C SER A 378 3.69 -0.94 7.26
N PRO A 379 3.15 0.11 6.59
CA PRO A 379 2.90 1.39 7.26
C PRO A 379 1.94 1.30 8.45
N TYR A 380 0.90 0.47 8.35
CA TYR A 380 -0.09 0.29 9.40
C TYR A 380 0.50 -0.47 10.60
N LEU A 381 1.28 -1.51 10.33
CA LEU A 381 2.02 -2.25 11.35
C LEU A 381 3.03 -1.35 12.07
N PHE A 382 3.74 -0.50 11.34
CA PHE A 382 4.70 0.43 11.90
C PHE A 382 4.02 1.44 12.84
N VAL A 383 2.93 2.07 12.39
CA VAL A 383 2.16 3.02 13.19
C VAL A 383 1.61 2.37 14.48
N MET A 384 1.11 1.14 14.42
CA MET A 384 0.67 0.42 15.61
C MET A 384 1.83 0.09 16.55
N GLY A 385 3.03 -0.21 16.04
CA GLY A 385 4.23 -0.35 16.85
C GLY A 385 4.63 0.95 17.55
N MET A 386 4.54 2.07 16.83
CA MET A 386 4.84 3.42 17.34
C MET A 386 3.84 3.89 18.40
N GLU A 387 2.63 3.35 18.45
CA GLU A 387 1.65 3.64 19.51
C GLU A 387 2.20 3.34 20.92
N ILE A 388 3.19 2.48 21.05
CA ILE A 388 3.83 2.25 22.35
C ILE A 388 4.59 3.48 22.83
N LEU A 389 5.20 4.27 21.93
CA LEU A 389 5.84 5.53 22.31
C LEU A 389 4.80 6.56 22.77
N ASP A 390 3.65 6.66 22.08
CA ASP A 390 2.50 7.45 22.53
C ASP A 390 2.12 7.09 23.98
N VAL A 391 1.89 5.79 24.24
CA VAL A 391 1.48 5.29 25.56
C VAL A 391 2.52 5.61 26.63
N LEU A 392 3.82 5.45 26.33
CA LEU A 392 4.89 5.76 27.28
C LEU A 392 4.96 7.26 27.59
N ILE A 393 4.86 8.13 26.58
CA ILE A 393 4.86 9.58 26.78
C ILE A 393 3.62 10.00 27.58
N ARG A 394 2.42 9.51 27.23
CA ARG A 394 1.20 9.84 27.99
C ARG A 394 1.28 9.43 29.44
N ARG A 395 1.80 8.23 29.74
CA ARG A 395 2.01 7.80 31.14
C ARG A 395 3.01 8.68 31.88
N ALA A 396 4.06 9.13 31.21
CA ALA A 396 5.01 10.07 31.79
C ALA A 396 4.37 11.43 32.07
N VAL A 397 3.48 11.90 31.19
CA VAL A 397 2.71 13.14 31.39
C VAL A 397 1.70 13.00 32.53
N GLU A 398 0.93 11.91 32.57
CA GLU A 398 -0.01 11.58 33.65
C GLU A 398 0.69 11.49 35.01
N GLY A 399 1.92 10.96 35.03
CA GLY A 399 2.77 10.88 36.22
C GLY A 399 3.51 12.17 36.58
N GLY A 400 3.40 13.24 35.78
CA GLY A 400 4.09 14.52 36.00
C GLY A 400 5.60 14.52 35.68
N TYR A 401 6.12 13.45 35.06
CA TYR A 401 7.53 13.34 34.65
C TYR A 401 7.85 14.15 33.39
N LEU A 402 6.84 14.40 32.55
CA LEU A 402 6.89 15.27 31.37
C LEU A 402 5.72 16.26 31.43
N LEU A 403 5.98 17.52 31.10
CA LEU A 403 4.95 18.55 31.05
C LEU A 403 4.84 19.10 29.62
N GLY A 404 3.80 18.66 28.90
CA GLY A 404 3.47 19.20 27.58
C GLY A 404 2.89 20.61 27.63
N CYS A 405 2.56 21.18 26.48
CA CYS A 405 1.93 22.49 26.39
C CYS A 405 0.42 22.39 26.65
N ASN A 406 -0.08 23.15 27.63
CA ASN A 406 -1.51 23.25 27.90
C ASN A 406 -2.14 24.34 27.05
N ILE A 407 -2.96 23.98 26.06
CA ILE A 407 -3.74 24.93 25.27
C ILE A 407 -5.13 25.05 25.88
N ARG A 408 -5.50 26.26 26.29
CA ARG A 408 -6.85 26.57 26.81
C ARG A 408 -7.67 27.18 25.69
N GLY A 409 -8.64 26.44 25.16
CA GLY A 409 -9.70 27.01 24.33
C GLY A 409 -10.76 27.69 25.19
N GLY A 410 -11.76 28.33 24.57
CA GLY A 410 -12.92 28.89 25.28
C GLY A 410 -13.80 27.84 26.02
N SER A 411 -13.49 26.55 25.89
CA SER A 411 -14.08 25.47 26.68
C SER A 411 -13.30 25.23 27.99
N LYS A 412 -13.99 24.76 29.03
CA LYS A 412 -13.41 24.54 30.38
C LYS A 412 -12.29 23.47 30.44
N THR A 413 -12.09 22.67 29.41
CA THR A 413 -11.07 21.61 29.37
C THR A 413 -9.81 22.09 28.65
N SER A 414 -8.69 22.14 29.38
CA SER A 414 -7.36 22.37 28.79
C SER A 414 -6.90 21.15 28.01
N LEU A 415 -6.47 21.34 26.77
CA LEU A 415 -5.86 20.31 25.95
C LEU A 415 -4.36 20.29 26.22
N ASN A 416 -3.82 19.17 26.72
CA ASN A 416 -2.37 19.01 26.88
C ASN A 416 -1.78 18.38 25.61
N ILE A 417 -0.85 19.09 24.97
CA ILE A 417 -0.13 18.64 23.79
C ILE A 417 1.31 18.37 24.19
N SER A 418 1.66 17.09 24.30
CA SER A 418 3.00 16.63 24.67
C SER A 418 3.79 16.08 23.52
N HIS A 419 3.15 15.61 22.45
CA HIS A 419 3.84 15.03 21.31
C HIS A 419 2.96 14.96 20.06
N LEU A 420 3.60 14.84 18.91
CA LEU A 420 3.00 14.65 17.60
C LEU A 420 3.84 13.64 16.81
N PHE A 421 3.18 12.75 16.09
CA PHE A 421 3.83 11.82 15.17
C PHE A 421 3.37 12.06 13.74
N PHE A 422 4.28 11.86 12.80
CA PHE A 422 3.99 11.63 11.40
C PHE A 422 4.81 10.42 10.95
N ALA A 423 4.25 9.23 11.12
CA ALA A 423 4.98 7.97 10.96
C ALA A 423 6.17 7.88 11.91
N ASP A 424 7.40 7.90 11.39
CA ASP A 424 8.66 7.89 12.14
C ASP A 424 9.09 9.29 12.61
N ASP A 425 8.66 10.35 11.92
CA ASP A 425 8.93 11.73 12.34
C ASP A 425 8.18 12.02 13.65
N THR A 426 8.94 12.31 14.70
CA THR A 426 8.41 12.47 16.06
C THR A 426 8.81 13.83 16.62
N ILE A 427 7.83 14.57 17.13
CA ILE A 427 8.04 15.82 17.86
C ILE A 427 7.51 15.65 19.28
N VAL A 428 8.32 15.97 20.28
CA VAL A 428 7.92 15.99 21.68
C VAL A 428 8.06 17.41 22.23
N PHE A 429 7.04 17.84 22.96
CA PHE A 429 6.98 19.13 23.65
C PHE A 429 7.12 18.89 25.15
N CYS A 430 8.09 19.55 25.77
CA CYS A 430 8.29 19.50 27.22
C CYS A 430 8.73 20.87 27.75
N GLU A 431 8.68 21.10 29.06
CA GLU A 431 9.23 22.33 29.63
C GLU A 431 10.76 22.35 29.53
N ALA A 432 11.34 23.56 29.56
CA ALA A 432 12.78 23.77 29.56
C ALA A 432 13.46 23.38 30.89
N ASN A 433 13.44 22.09 31.21
CA ASN A 433 14.02 21.48 32.39
C ASN A 433 14.85 20.22 32.02
N LYS A 434 16.08 20.15 32.53
CA LYS A 434 17.00 19.02 32.33
C LYS A 434 16.43 17.68 32.82
N GLU A 435 15.63 17.71 33.90
CA GLU A 435 14.99 16.52 34.44
C GLU A 435 13.96 15.93 33.45
N GLN A 436 13.16 16.77 32.79
CA GLN A 436 12.21 16.32 31.77
C GLN A 436 12.91 15.70 30.56
N VAL A 437 14.02 16.30 30.10
CA VAL A 437 14.84 15.72 29.02
C VAL A 437 15.43 14.37 29.44
N SER A 438 15.79 14.21 30.71
CA SER A 438 16.29 12.94 31.25
C SER A 438 15.20 11.87 31.27
N HIS A 439 13.97 12.21 31.68
CA HIS A 439 12.82 11.31 31.61
C HIS A 439 12.50 10.91 30.16
N LEU A 440 12.54 11.87 29.23
CA LEU A 440 12.36 11.58 27.81
C LEU A 440 13.43 10.60 27.30
N SER A 441 14.70 10.79 27.67
CA SER A 441 15.78 9.87 27.32
C SER A 441 15.52 8.44 27.84
N TRP A 442 15.02 8.29 29.06
CA TRP A 442 14.65 6.98 29.61
C TRP A 442 13.49 6.33 28.83
N ILE A 443 12.47 7.10 28.45
CA ILE A 443 11.36 6.60 27.63
C ILE A 443 11.88 6.06 26.30
N LEU A 444 12.77 6.81 25.64
CA LEU A 444 13.35 6.42 24.36
C LEU A 444 14.26 5.18 24.50
N PHE A 445 15.02 5.08 25.59
CA PHE A 445 15.82 3.91 25.89
C PHE A 445 14.96 2.65 26.07
N TRP A 446 13.84 2.74 26.81
CA TRP A 446 12.91 1.63 26.98
C TRP A 446 12.22 1.23 25.68
N LEU A 447 11.87 2.22 24.83
CA LEU A 447 11.35 1.96 23.50
C LEU A 447 12.37 1.18 22.66
N GLU A 448 13.62 1.62 22.62
CA GLU A 448 14.70 0.96 21.88
C GLU A 448 14.89 -0.48 22.37
N ALA A 449 14.97 -0.69 23.68
CA ALA A 449 15.16 -2.02 24.28
C ALA A 449 14.00 -2.98 23.95
N ALA A 450 12.76 -2.47 23.93
CA ALA A 450 11.58 -3.30 23.66
C ALA A 450 11.35 -3.55 22.17
N SER A 451 11.55 -2.54 21.33
CA SER A 451 11.11 -2.54 19.92
C SER A 451 12.24 -2.65 18.91
N GLY A 452 13.48 -2.36 19.30
CA GLY A 452 14.61 -2.17 18.39
C GLY A 452 14.63 -0.81 17.67
N LEU A 453 13.67 0.08 17.93
CA LEU A 453 13.63 1.42 17.35
C LEU A 453 14.60 2.34 18.09
N ARG A 454 15.76 2.55 17.48
CA ARG A 454 16.83 3.40 18.01
C ARG A 454 16.69 4.84 17.51
N ILE A 455 16.90 5.80 18.40
CA ILE A 455 16.93 7.23 18.05
C ILE A 455 18.30 7.59 17.49
N ASN A 456 18.32 8.41 16.43
CA ASN A 456 19.52 8.96 15.82
C ASN A 456 19.88 10.29 16.50
N PRO A 457 20.90 10.35 17.38
CA PRO A 457 21.22 11.59 18.07
C PRO A 457 21.80 12.64 17.13
N ALA A 458 22.44 12.22 16.03
CA ALA A 458 23.07 13.13 15.06
C ALA A 458 22.05 13.85 14.15
N LYS A 459 20.83 13.30 14.06
CA LYS A 459 19.72 13.88 13.28
C LYS A 459 18.58 14.40 14.14
N SER A 460 18.62 14.13 15.45
CA SER A 460 17.65 14.65 16.40
C SER A 460 18.08 16.03 16.87
N GLU A 461 17.11 16.92 17.09
CA GLU A 461 17.33 18.31 17.46
C GLU A 461 16.52 18.66 18.71
N ILE A 462 17.10 19.48 19.59
CA ILE A 462 16.40 20.10 20.72
C ILE A 462 16.40 21.60 20.50
N ILE A 463 15.22 22.17 20.38
CA ILE A 463 15.00 23.58 20.05
C ILE A 463 14.34 24.26 21.26
N PRO A 464 14.98 25.25 21.90
CA PRO A 464 14.34 26.07 22.91
C PRO A 464 13.38 27.06 22.28
N VAL A 465 12.23 27.29 22.94
CA VAL A 465 11.19 28.26 22.55
C VAL A 465 11.17 29.44 23.50
#